data_AF-A0A2H9QIX6-F1
#
_entry.id   AF-A0A2H9QIX6-F1
#
_cell.length_a   1.000
_cell.length_b   1.000
_cell.length_c   1.000
_cell.angle_alpha   90.00
_cell.angle_beta   90.00
_cell.angle_gamma   90.00
#
_symmetry.space_group_name_H-M   'P 1'
#
loop_
_entity.id
_entity.type
_entity.pdbx_description
1 polymer ?
#
loop_
_entity_poly.entity_id
_entity_poly.type
_entity_poly.pdbx_seq_one_letter_code
_entity_poly.pdbx_strand_id
1 'polypeptide(L)' 'MEAMIVLSKEETNSKIKKLEKELLAIFQEFNVIPQEGIATEMSFMVDMPENDLKKITKIIEERAKPHGFELEVIKQ' A
#
# COMPACT_ATOMS: atom_id res chain seq x y z
N MET A 1 5.27 3.25 15.33
CA MET A 1 6.08 4.10 14.43
C MET A 1 5.18 4.34 13.26
N GLU A 2 4.89 5.59 13.00
CA GLU A 2 3.98 5.97 11.94
C GLU A 2 4.75 5.96 10.62
N ALA A 3 4.23 5.24 9.64
CA ALA A 3 4.75 5.24 8.28
C ALA A 3 3.58 5.33 7.31
N MET A 4 3.82 5.99 6.19
CA MET A 4 2.89 6.08 5.08
C MET A 4 3.42 5.23 3.94
N ILE A 5 2.61 4.28 3.48
CA ILE A 5 2.90 3.45 2.31
C ILE A 5 2.15 4.05 1.13
N VAL A 6 2.87 4.50 0.11
CA VAL A 6 2.32 5.06 -1.11
C VAL A 6 2.53 4.05 -2.23
N LEU A 7 1.45 3.76 -2.96
CA LEU A 7 1.46 2.93 -4.15
C LEU A 7 1.05 3.78 -5.33
N SER A 8 1.98 4.00 -6.24
CA SER A 8 1.77 4.80 -7.44
C SER A 8 1.87 3.93 -8.70
N LYS A 9 1.17 4.34 -9.75
CA LYS A 9 1.27 3.72 -11.06
C LYS A 9 1.14 4.77 -12.15
N GLU A 10 2.01 4.65 -13.15
CA GLU A 10 2.12 5.59 -14.29
C GLU A 10 0.85 5.65 -15.15
N GLU A 11 0.06 4.56 -15.21
CA GLU A 11 -1.17 4.48 -15.99
C GLU A 11 -2.39 4.07 -15.15
N THR A 12 -3.51 4.80 -15.32
CA THR A 12 -4.81 4.46 -14.75
C THR A 12 -5.23 3.07 -15.22
N ASN A 13 -5.19 2.09 -14.33
CA ASN A 13 -5.48 0.71 -14.68
C ASN A 13 -6.81 0.28 -14.08
N SER A 14 -7.72 -0.30 -14.86
CA SER A 14 -8.98 -0.85 -14.33
C SER A 14 -8.77 -1.95 -13.27
N LYS A 15 -7.55 -2.51 -13.15
CA LYS A 15 -7.14 -3.43 -12.10
C LYS A 15 -6.74 -2.75 -10.77
N ILE A 16 -6.62 -1.42 -10.74
CA ILE A 16 -6.29 -0.64 -9.54
C ILE A 16 -7.32 -0.91 -8.44
N LYS A 17 -8.62 -0.97 -8.78
CA LYS A 17 -9.70 -1.30 -7.83
C LYS A 17 -9.65 -2.74 -7.30
N LYS A 18 -9.10 -3.69 -8.08
CA LYS A 18 -8.91 -5.07 -7.59
C LYS A 18 -7.74 -5.13 -6.61
N LEU A 19 -6.64 -4.48 -6.97
CA LEU A 19 -5.45 -4.40 -6.12
C LEU A 19 -5.76 -3.63 -4.84
N GLU A 20 -6.47 -2.50 -4.91
CA GLU A 20 -6.95 -1.73 -3.77
C GLU A 20 -7.72 -2.60 -2.77
N LYS A 21 -8.63 -3.45 -3.25
CA LYS A 21 -9.38 -4.36 -2.38
C LYS A 21 -8.50 -5.44 -1.73
N GLU A 22 -7.56 -6.03 -2.48
CA GLU A 22 -6.63 -7.01 -1.91
C GLU A 22 -5.71 -6.37 -0.87
N LEU A 23 -5.22 -5.17 -1.17
CA LEU A 23 -4.36 -4.41 -0.27
C LEU A 23 -5.13 -3.95 0.97
N LEU A 24 -6.35 -3.42 0.81
CA LEU A 24 -7.23 -3.08 1.93
C LEU A 24 -7.50 -4.28 2.84
N ALA A 25 -7.65 -5.48 2.28
CA ALA A 25 -7.82 -6.70 3.08
C ALA A 25 -6.57 -7.03 3.90
N ILE A 26 -5.38 -6.93 3.30
CA ILE A 26 -4.09 -7.07 4.01
C ILE A 26 -4.00 -6.00 5.10
N PHE A 27 -4.30 -4.75 4.77
CA PHE A 27 -4.25 -3.60 5.66
C PHE A 27 -5.22 -3.67 6.83
N GLN A 28 -6.41 -4.27 6.65
CA GLN A 28 -7.34 -4.54 7.74
C GLN A 28 -6.76 -5.48 8.80
N GLU A 29 -5.92 -6.45 8.41
CA GLU A 29 -5.25 -7.34 9.39
C GLU A 29 -4.19 -6.60 10.22
N PHE A 30 -3.72 -5.44 9.74
CA PHE A 30 -2.63 -4.68 10.34
C PHE A 30 -3.04 -3.32 10.90
N ASN A 31 -4.34 -3.09 11.09
CA ASN A 31 -4.89 -1.85 11.66
C ASN A 31 -4.49 -0.59 10.86
N VAL A 32 -4.33 -0.74 9.55
CA VAL A 32 -3.89 0.31 8.64
C VAL A 32 -5.09 1.15 8.20
N ILE A 33 -4.91 2.47 8.24
CA ILE A 33 -5.94 3.42 7.84
C ILE A 33 -5.70 3.78 6.38
N PRO A 34 -6.59 3.38 5.44
CA PRO A 34 -6.50 3.86 4.07
C PRO A 34 -6.74 5.37 4.04
N GLN A 35 -5.85 6.09 3.40
CA GLN A 35 -6.15 7.46 2.96
C GLN A 35 -6.75 7.40 1.56
N GLU A 36 -7.69 8.30 1.28
CA GLU A 36 -8.30 8.37 -0.06
C GLU A 36 -7.22 8.52 -1.12
N GLY A 37 -7.14 7.51 -2.00
CA GLY A 37 -6.25 7.50 -3.15
C GLY A 37 -6.90 8.12 -4.38
N ILE A 38 -6.11 8.83 -5.17
CA ILE A 38 -6.47 9.25 -6.52
C ILE A 38 -6.43 8.02 -7.45
N ALA A 39 -7.08 8.08 -8.62
CA ALA A 39 -7.21 6.92 -9.52
C ALA A 39 -5.89 6.28 -10.01
N THR A 40 -4.74 6.89 -9.71
CA THR A 40 -3.38 6.45 -10.06
C THR A 40 -2.50 6.18 -8.84
N GLU A 41 -2.92 6.58 -7.63
CA GLU A 41 -2.09 6.59 -6.42
C GLU A 41 -2.93 6.30 -5.18
N MET A 42 -2.49 5.37 -4.33
CA MET A 42 -3.12 5.06 -3.05
C MET A 42 -2.11 5.20 -1.93
N SER A 43 -2.50 5.86 -0.85
CA SER A 43 -1.68 6.03 0.34
C SER A 43 -2.34 5.39 1.56
N PHE A 44 -1.52 4.78 2.40
CA PHE A 44 -1.97 4.02 3.57
C PHE A 44 -1.12 4.42 4.77
N MET A 45 -1.78 4.87 5.84
CA MET A 45 -1.09 5.17 7.11
C MET A 45 -1.06 3.93 7.97
N VAL A 46 0.14 3.55 8.39
CA VAL A 46 0.39 2.39 9.21
C VAL A 46 1.10 2.82 10.49
N ASP A 47 0.60 2.39 11.65
CA ASP A 47 1.29 2.57 12.93
C ASP A 47 1.67 1.22 13.51
N MET A 48 2.93 0.85 13.38
CA MET A 48 3.43 -0.46 13.82
C MET A 48 4.95 -0.45 14.04
N PRO A 49 5.55 -1.52 14.58
CA PRO A 49 7.00 -1.65 14.71
C PRO A 49 7.68 -1.74 13.34
N GLU A 50 8.93 -1.27 13.23
CA GLU A 50 9.70 -1.34 11.97
C GLU A 50 9.80 -2.77 11.41
N ASN A 51 9.84 -3.77 12.30
CA ASN A 51 9.96 -5.16 11.92
C ASN A 51 8.70 -5.68 11.20
N ASP A 52 7.52 -5.23 11.62
CA ASP A 52 6.26 -5.58 10.97
C ASP A 52 6.01 -4.70 9.74
N LEU A 53 6.41 -3.42 9.80
CA LEU A 53 6.41 -2.53 8.63
C LEU A 53 7.20 -3.15 7.46
N LYS A 54 8.41 -3.67 7.71
CA LYS A 54 9.24 -4.34 6.69
C LYS A 54 8.57 -5.58 6.09
N LYS A 55 7.84 -6.36 6.90
CA LYS A 55 7.11 -7.53 6.40
C LYS A 55 5.96 -7.11 5.50
N ILE A 56 5.17 -6.14 5.94
CA ILE A 56 4.01 -5.65 5.20
C ILE A 56 4.43 -5.01 3.89
N THR A 57 5.41 -4.09 3.93
CA THR A 57 5.91 -3.44 2.71
C THR A 57 6.43 -4.45 1.71
N LYS A 58 7.08 -5.52 2.16
CA LYS A 58 7.47 -6.63 1.27
C LYS A 58 6.28 -7.39 0.68
N ILE A 59 5.26 -7.72 1.50
CA ILE A 59 4.03 -8.37 1.02
C ILE A 59 3.33 -7.51 -0.03
N ILE A 60 3.22 -6.21 0.24
CA ILE A 60 2.59 -5.26 -0.67
C ILE A 60 3.40 -5.14 -1.94
N GLU A 61 4.72 -4.99 -1.85
CA GLU A 61 5.60 -4.93 -3.01
C GLU A 61 5.43 -6.17 -3.89
N GLU A 62 5.41 -7.38 -3.31
CA GLU A 62 5.21 -8.62 -4.06
C GLU A 62 3.82 -8.69 -4.74
N ARG A 63 2.79 -8.08 -4.16
CA ARG A 63 1.45 -7.97 -4.74
C ARG A 63 1.33 -6.85 -5.78
N ALA A 64 2.02 -5.74 -5.57
CA ALA A 64 1.99 -4.54 -6.38
C ALA A 64 2.82 -4.67 -7.67
N LYS A 65 3.99 -5.31 -7.57
CA LYS A 65 4.95 -5.54 -8.66
C LYS A 65 4.36 -6.25 -9.89
N PRO A 66 3.58 -7.36 -9.79
CA PRO A 66 2.96 -7.98 -10.97
C PRO A 66 1.91 -7.09 -11.65
N HIS A 67 1.44 -6.06 -10.95
CA HIS A 67 0.52 -5.08 -11.50
C HIS A 67 1.23 -3.82 -12.00
N GLY A 68 2.56 -3.72 -11.87
CA GLY A 68 3.34 -2.54 -12.28
C GLY A 68 3.10 -1.31 -11.42
N PHE A 69 2.86 -1.51 -10.12
CA PHE A 69 2.81 -0.44 -9.13
C PHE A 69 4.18 -0.29 -8.46
N GLU A 70 4.55 0.95 -8.19
CA GLU A 70 5.73 1.30 -7.40
C GLU A 70 5.32 1.57 -5.96
N LEU A 71 6.10 1.06 -5.01
CA LEU A 71 5.86 1.23 -3.58
C LEU A 71 6.89 2.20 -3.00
N GLU A 72 6.41 3.20 -2.29
CA GLU A 72 7.22 4.14 -1.54
C GLU A 72 6.80 4.14 -0.06
N VAL A 73 7.77 4.19 0.85
CA VAL A 73 7.53 4.17 2.30
C VAL A 73 8.09 5.43 2.91
N ILE A 74 7.20 6.30 3.39
CA ILE A 74 7.54 7.57 4.03
C ILE A 74 7.40 7.36 5.53
N LYS A 75 8.52 7.36 6.27
CA LYS A 75 8.52 7.26 7.75
C LYS A 75 8.30 8.66 8.35
N GLN A 76 7.41 8.79 9.33
CA GLN A 76 7.21 10.02 10.12
C GLN A 76 7.82 9.89 11.52
#